data_AF-A0A7V8Z3K4-F1
#
_entry.id   AF-A0A7V8Z3K4-F1
#
_cell.length_a   1.000
_cell.length_b   1.000
_cell.length_c   1.000
_cell.angle_alpha   90.00
_cell.angle_beta   90.00
_cell.angle_gamma   90.00
#
_symmetry.space_group_name_H-M   'P 1'
#
loop_
_entity.id
_entity.type
_entity.pdbx_description
1 polymer ?
#
loop_
_entity_poly.entity_id
_entity_poly.type
_entity_poly.pdbx_seq_one_letter_code
_entity_poly.pdbx_strand_id
1 'polypeptide(L)'
;MGQAVGDLRADRLRQRRRAGWRRRAEASSLPEYLGRPFDPGLSWDDVAWGERWSGPIVLNAIQTVADAVTAADNGVEAIAVSNHGGR
;
A
#
# COMPACT_ATOMS: atom_id res chain seq x y z
N MET A 1 -48.30 -2.60 -37.38
CA MET A 1 -48.41 -1.86 -36.11
C MET A 1 -48.32 -2.87 -34.99
N GLY A 2 -47.25 -3.08 -34.24
CA GLY A 2 -45.97 -2.42 -33.99
C GLY A 2 -45.55 -2.91 -32.60
N GLN A 3 -44.40 -3.56 -32.47
CA GLN A 3 -44.03 -4.42 -31.35
C GLN A 3 -43.79 -3.68 -30.02
N ALA A 4 -44.00 -4.37 -28.89
CA ALA A 4 -43.29 -4.10 -27.63
C ALA A 4 -43.40 -5.29 -26.65
N VAL A 5 -42.84 -6.45 -27.02
CA VAL A 5 -42.51 -7.50 -26.04
C VAL A 5 -41.07 -7.23 -25.57
N GLY A 6 -40.95 -6.27 -24.66
CA GLY A 6 -39.68 -5.80 -24.10
C GLY A 6 -39.09 -6.77 -23.08
N ASP A 7 -38.30 -7.72 -23.58
CA ASP A 7 -37.02 -8.18 -23.03
C ASP A 7 -36.93 -8.47 -21.51
N LEU A 8 -37.62 -9.53 -21.07
CA LEU A 8 -37.46 -10.15 -19.74
C LEU A 8 -36.05 -10.75 -19.49
N ARG A 9 -35.09 -10.62 -20.42
CA ARG A 9 -33.68 -10.97 -20.21
C ARG A 9 -32.86 -9.81 -19.63
N ALA A 10 -33.31 -8.56 -19.77
CA ALA A 10 -32.58 -7.40 -19.26
C ALA A 10 -32.64 -7.26 -17.72
N ASP A 11 -33.70 -7.73 -17.08
CA ASP A 11 -33.87 -7.60 -15.62
C ASP A 11 -33.07 -8.62 -14.81
N ARG A 12 -32.80 -9.80 -15.38
CA ARG A 12 -31.95 -10.82 -14.74
C ARG A 12 -30.45 -10.41 -14.75
N LEU A 13 -30.06 -9.50 -15.64
CA LEU A 13 -28.70 -8.96 -15.71
C LEU A 13 -28.48 -7.77 -14.75
N ARG A 14 -29.55 -7.09 -14.31
CA ARG A 14 -29.46 -6.04 -13.29
C ARG A 14 -29.41 -6.57 -11.87
N GLN A 15 -30.04 -7.72 -11.59
CA GLN A 15 -30.01 -8.34 -10.26
C GLN A 15 -28.69 -9.08 -9.94
N ARG A 16 -27.86 -9.37 -10.95
CA ARG A 16 -26.54 -10.02 -10.78
C ARG A 16 -25.38 -9.04 -10.50
N ARG A 17 -25.63 -7.73 -10.43
CA ARG A 17 -24.60 -6.71 -10.11
C ARG A 17 -24.57 -6.26 -8.64
N ARG A 18 -25.39 -6.85 -7.76
CA ARG A 18 -25.43 -6.48 -6.33
C ARG A 18 -24.85 -7.52 -5.37
N ALA A 19 -24.49 -8.72 -5.84
CA ALA A 19 -24.01 -9.82 -4.99
C ALA A 19 -22.48 -10.06 -5.06
N GLY A 20 -21.76 -9.34 -5.94
CA GLY A 20 -20.34 -9.63 -6.24
C GLY A 20 -19.30 -8.69 -5.59
N TRP A 21 -19.72 -7.68 -4.83
CA TRP A 21 -18.79 -6.71 -4.22
C TRP A 21 -18.59 -6.90 -2.71
N ARG A 22 -19.27 -7.89 -2.10
CA ARG A 22 -19.26 -8.15 -0.64
C ARG A 22 -18.09 -9.03 -0.16
N ARG A 23 -16.91 -8.86 -0.75
CA ARG A 23 -15.62 -9.26 -0.17
C ARG A 23 -14.52 -8.29 -0.59
N ARG A 24 -14.75 -6.99 -0.38
CA ARG A 24 -13.62 -6.10 -0.07
C ARG A 24 -13.40 -6.21 1.42
N ALA A 25 -12.15 -6.23 1.85
CA ALA A 25 -11.82 -5.99 3.25
C ALA A 25 -12.67 -4.82 3.76
N GLU A 26 -13.24 -4.98 4.96
CA GLU A 26 -14.01 -3.94 5.62
C GLU A 26 -13.18 -2.64 5.59
N ALA A 27 -13.73 -1.59 4.98
CA ALA A 27 -12.98 -0.36 4.79
C ALA A 27 -12.75 0.27 6.17
N SER A 28 -11.52 0.17 6.69
CA SER A 28 -11.15 0.85 7.94
C SER A 28 -11.25 2.35 7.75
N SER A 29 -11.72 3.05 8.78
CA SER A 29 -11.67 4.52 8.78
C SER A 29 -10.21 5.01 8.74
N LEU A 30 -9.96 6.22 8.23
CA LEU A 30 -8.60 6.78 8.24
C LEU A 30 -7.98 6.83 9.66
N PRO A 31 -8.69 7.25 10.72
CA PRO A 31 -8.15 7.22 12.07
C PRO A 31 -7.78 5.80 12.54
N GLU A 32 -8.60 4.81 12.19
CA GLU A 32 -8.36 3.41 12.55
C GLU A 32 -7.15 2.83 11.80
N TYR A 33 -6.94 3.19 10.53
CA TYR A 33 -5.76 2.78 9.77
C TYR A 33 -4.48 3.41 10.32
N LEU A 34 -4.50 4.72 10.61
CA LEU A 34 -3.36 5.46 11.15
C LEU A 34 -3.02 5.08 12.59
N GLY A 35 -3.99 4.57 13.35
CA GLY A 35 -3.79 4.09 14.72
C GLY A 35 -3.18 2.69 14.81
N ARG A 36 -2.94 2.01 13.69
CA ARG A 36 -2.31 0.69 13.69
C ARG A 36 -0.83 0.81 14.04
N PRO A 37 -0.29 -0.08 14.90
CA PRO A 37 1.14 -0.11 15.15
C PRO A 37 1.89 -0.42 13.86
N PHE A 38 3.06 0.21 13.69
CA PHE A 38 4.02 -0.19 12.67
C PHE A 38 4.52 -1.61 12.95
N ASP A 39 4.96 -2.30 11.90
CA ASP A 39 5.52 -3.64 12.02
C ASP A 39 6.91 -3.58 12.69
N PRO A 40 7.09 -4.15 13.90
CA PRO A 40 8.39 -4.17 14.57
C PRO A 40 9.37 -5.17 13.94
N GLY A 41 8.92 -6.02 13.02
CA GLY A 41 9.73 -7.02 12.33
C GLY A 41 10.47 -6.52 11.10
N LEU A 42 10.33 -5.23 10.75
CA LEU A 42 11.05 -4.65 9.61
C LEU A 42 12.57 -4.77 9.80
N SER A 43 13.24 -5.11 8.70
CA SER A 43 14.66 -5.42 8.64
C SER A 43 15.29 -4.84 7.38
N TRP A 44 16.61 -5.02 7.23
CA TRP A 44 17.32 -4.61 6.02
C TRP A 44 16.88 -5.39 4.78
N ASP A 45 16.41 -6.63 4.92
CA ASP A 45 15.91 -7.43 3.80
C ASP A 45 14.69 -6.78 3.13
N ASP A 46 13.94 -5.96 3.88
CA ASP A 46 12.77 -5.26 3.36
C ASP A 46 13.12 -4.07 2.46
N VAL A 47 14.38 -3.60 2.48
CA VAL A 47 14.85 -2.55 1.56
C VAL A 47 14.76 -3.03 0.10
N ALA A 48 14.93 -4.33 -0.15
CA ALA A 48 14.79 -4.93 -1.47
C ALA A 48 13.37 -4.78 -2.06
N TRP A 49 12.35 -4.52 -1.23
CA TRP A 49 11.02 -4.17 -1.73
C TRP A 49 11.04 -2.94 -2.65
N GLY A 50 12.02 -2.06 -2.43
CA GLY A 50 12.35 -0.91 -3.23
C GLY A 50 12.56 -1.18 -4.72
N GLU A 51 12.95 -2.39 -5.11
CA GLU A 51 13.11 -2.76 -6.53
C GLU A 51 11.83 -2.61 -7.35
N ARG A 52 10.67 -2.57 -6.69
CA ARG A 52 9.35 -2.35 -7.33
C ARG A 52 9.10 -0.88 -7.64
N TRP A 53 9.89 0.02 -7.06
CA TRP A 53 9.82 1.45 -7.26
C TRP A 53 10.80 1.88 -8.35
N SER A 54 10.37 2.79 -9.22
CA SER A 54 11.19 3.25 -10.36
C SER A 54 11.97 4.53 -10.09
N GLY A 55 11.88 5.08 -8.88
CA GLY A 55 12.59 6.29 -8.47
C GLY A 55 13.65 6.01 -7.41
N PRO A 56 14.41 7.02 -6.99
CA PRO A 56 15.38 6.86 -5.91
C PRO A 56 14.67 6.60 -4.58
N ILE A 57 15.32 5.81 -3.74
CA ILE A 57 14.96 5.51 -2.37
C ILE A 57 15.86 6.34 -1.45
N VAL A 58 15.23 6.96 -0.45
CA VAL A 58 15.93 7.68 0.61
C VAL A 58 15.58 7.04 1.95
N LEU A 59 16.59 6.52 2.65
CA LEU A 59 16.40 6.02 4.01
C LEU A 59 16.55 7.17 5.02
N ASN A 60 15.46 7.47 5.72
CA ASN A 60 15.47 8.40 6.82
C ASN A 60 15.80 7.69 8.15
N ALA A 61 16.33 8.47 9.09
CA ALA A 61 16.64 8.06 10.46
C ALA A 61 17.90 7.20 10.66
N ILE A 62 18.88 7.33 9.77
CA ILE A 62 20.22 6.78 9.99
C ILE A 62 20.92 7.57 11.10
N GLN A 63 21.44 6.86 12.11
CA GLN A 63 22.10 7.46 13.28
C GLN A 63 23.54 6.99 13.49
N THR A 64 24.00 5.97 12.75
CA THR A 64 25.35 5.43 12.87
C THR A 64 26.04 5.31 11.52
N VAL A 65 27.37 5.27 11.54
CA VAL A 65 28.17 5.01 10.34
C VAL A 65 27.93 3.59 9.83
N ALA A 66 27.75 2.62 10.72
CA ALA A 66 27.48 1.23 10.33
C ALA A 66 26.19 1.12 9.50
N ASP A 67 25.10 1.75 9.96
CA ASP A 67 23.83 1.76 9.23
C ASP A 67 23.93 2.52 7.90
N ALA A 68 24.75 3.58 7.83
CA ALA A 68 25.00 4.30 6.59
C ALA A 68 25.73 3.42 5.56
N VAL A 69 26.71 2.61 6.00
CA VAL A 69 27.40 1.64 5.14
C VAL A 69 26.43 0.56 4.69
N THR A 70 25.64 -0.01 5.60
CA THR A 70 24.62 -1.01 5.25
C THR A 70 23.59 -0.48 4.25
N ALA A 71 23.15 0.78 4.39
CA ALA A 71 22.26 1.41 3.40
C ALA A 71 22.90 1.47 2.01
N ALA A 72 24.17 1.87 1.93
CA ALA A 72 24.90 1.91 0.66
C ALA A 72 25.06 0.50 0.04
N ASP A 73 25.37 -0.51 0.86
CA ASP A 73 25.49 -1.90 0.41
C ASP A 73 24.16 -2.47 -0.13
N ASN A 74 23.03 -1.96 0.36
CA ASN A 74 21.68 -2.32 -0.09
C ASN A 74 21.16 -1.46 -1.25
N GLY A 75 22.00 -0.62 -1.87
CA GLY A 75 21.66 0.14 -3.07
C GLY A 75 20.78 1.36 -2.84
N VAL A 76 20.69 1.87 -1.62
CA VAL A 76 19.93 3.08 -1.29
C VAL A 76 20.65 4.31 -1.84
N GLU A 77 19.95 5.17 -2.58
CA GLU A 77 20.54 6.32 -3.27
C GLU A 77 20.88 7.49 -2.34
N ALA A 78 20.15 7.65 -1.24
CA ALA A 78 20.47 8.66 -0.25
C ALA A 78 20.04 8.26 1.16
N ILE A 79 20.70 8.88 2.15
CA ILE A 79 20.34 8.75 3.56
C ILE A 79 20.08 10.12 4.17
N ALA A 80 19.20 10.16 5.17
CA ALA A 80 18.99 11.33 6.01
C ALA A 80 19.36 11.03 7.46
N VAL A 81 20.28 11.83 8.00
CA VAL A 81 20.61 11.81 9.43
C VAL A 81 19.48 12.54 10.17
N SER A 82 18.67 11.77 10.89
CA SER A 82 17.46 12.27 11.56
C SER A 82 17.13 11.42 12.77
N ASN A 83 16.69 12.05 13.86
CA ASN A 83 16.21 11.35 15.05
C ASN A 83 14.69 11.49 15.21
N HIS A 84 13.98 11.73 14.10
CA HIS A 84 12.55 11.99 14.11
C HIS A 84 12.12 13.16 15.04
N GLY A 85 13.01 14.13 15.26
CA GLY A 85 12.72 15.31 16.09
C GLY A 85 12.87 15.06 17.60
N GLY A 86 13.58 14.01 18.02
CA GLY A 86 13.91 13.75 19.42
C GLY A 86 12.73 13.31 20.29
N ARG A 87 11.72 12.68 19.66
CA ARG A 87 10.53 12.11 20.33
C ARG A 87 10.72 10.65 20.70
#